data_AF-X1DYI0-F1
#
_entry.id   AF-X1DYI0-F1
#
_cell.length_a   1.000
_cell.length_b   1.000
_cell.length_c   1.000
_cell.angle_alpha   90.00
_cell.angle_beta   90.00
_cell.angle_gamma   90.00
#
_symmetry.space_group_name_H-M   'P 1'
#
loop_
_entity.id
_entity.type
_entity.pdbx_description
1 polymer ?
#
loop_
_entity_poly.entity_id
_entity_poly.type
_entity_poly.pdbx_seq_one_letter_code
_entity_poly.pdbx_strand_id
1 'polypeptide(L)' 'MEMSLEKEEEEEFLANIGQGGRVTVPLAYRERLRLKHGTRVRIKIRKDDA' A
#
# COMPACT_ATOMS: atom_id res chain seq x y z
N MET A 1 -16.30 -16.60 21.94
CA MET A 1 -15.31 -15.55 21.69
C MET A 1 -15.31 -15.32 20.19
N GLU A 2 -16.08 -14.34 19.71
CA GLU A 2 -15.98 -13.90 18.33
C GLU A 2 -14.62 -13.24 18.16
N MET A 3 -13.74 -13.88 17.40
CA MET A 3 -12.52 -13.25 16.91
C MET A 3 -12.94 -12.20 15.90
N SER A 4 -13.01 -10.95 16.34
CA SER A 4 -13.09 -9.80 15.44
C SER A 4 -11.90 -9.88 14.49
N LEU A 5 -12.14 -10.27 13.24
CA LEU A 5 -11.20 -10.06 12.15
C LEU A 5 -11.05 -8.54 12.04
N GLU A 6 -10.02 -7.98 12.69
CA GLU A 6 -9.54 -6.65 12.38
C GLU A 6 -9.24 -6.65 10.88
N LYS A 7 -10.14 -6.04 10.09
CA LYS A 7 -9.91 -5.85 8.67
C LYS A 7 -8.64 -5.03 8.56
N GLU A 8 -7.56 -5.64 8.07
CA GLU A 8 -6.36 -4.90 7.68
C GLU A 8 -6.83 -3.80 6.70
N GLU A 9 -6.58 -2.53 7.01
CA GLU A 9 -6.89 -1.43 6.11
C GLU A 9 -5.95 -1.55 4.90
N GLU A 10 -6.47 -2.08 3.78
CA GLU A 10 -5.75 -2.29 2.53
C GLU A 10 -6.30 -1.36 1.43
N GLU A 11 -5.41 -0.80 0.61
CA GLU A 11 -5.75 -0.02 -0.57
C GLU A 11 -4.86 -0.45 -1.75
N GLU A 12 -5.41 -0.43 -2.97
CA GLU A 12 -4.70 -0.79 -4.20
C GLU A 12 -4.59 0.44 -5.13
N PHE A 13 -3.43 0.61 -5.78
CA PHE A 13 -3.22 1.66 -6.77
C PHE A 13 -2.22 1.21 -7.85
N LEU A 14 -2.33 1.80 -9.05
CA LEU A 14 -1.38 1.58 -10.13
C LEU A 14 -0.23 2.58 -10.02
N ALA A 15 1.00 2.09 -10.15
CA ALA A 15 2.20 2.91 -10.21
C ALA A 15 3.30 2.22 -11.00
N ASN A 16 4.09 3.01 -11.71
CA ASN A 16 5.29 2.52 -12.39
C ASN A 16 6.42 2.29 -11.39
N ILE A 17 7.24 1.27 -11.64
CA ILE A 17 8.48 1.04 -10.90
C ILE A 17 9.52 2.06 -11.39
N GLY A 18 9.94 2.94 -10.49
CA GLY A 18 10.98 3.94 -10.75
C GLY A 18 12.40 3.38 -10.63
N GLN A 19 13.39 4.25 -10.75
CA GLN A 19 14.80 3.87 -10.64
C GLN A 19 15.11 3.19 -9.30
N GLY A 20 15.88 2.10 -9.36
CA GLY A 20 16.25 1.33 -8.17
C GLY A 20 15.10 0.51 -7.57
N GLY A 21 14.04 0.24 -8.34
CA GLY A 21 12.92 -0.59 -7.89
C GLY A 21 11.94 0.13 -6.95
N ARG A 22 11.96 1.47 -6.91
CA ARG A 22 11.13 2.25 -5.98
C ARG A 22 9.70 2.40 -6.52
N VAL A 23 8.73 2.22 -5.64
CA VAL A 23 7.31 2.55 -5.89
C VAL A 23 6.91 3.66 -4.94
N THR A 24 6.38 4.75 -5.48
CA THR A 24 5.91 5.89 -4.69
C THR A 24 4.43 5.69 -4.35
N VAL A 25 4.09 5.64 -3.06
CA VAL A 25 2.69 5.65 -2.62
C VAL A 25 2.12 7.07 -2.78
N PRO A 26 1.08 7.29 -3.63
CA PRO A 26 0.52 8.62 -3.82
C PRO A 26 -0.06 9.20 -2.53
N LEU A 27 -0.12 10.54 -2.45
CA LEU A 27 -0.51 11.25 -1.22
C LEU A 27 -1.87 10.79 -0.67
N ALA A 28 -2.89 10.67 -1.52
CA ALA A 28 -4.23 10.26 -1.10
C ALA A 28 -4.25 8.91 -0.37
N TYR A 29 -3.51 7.92 -0.87
CA TYR A 29 -3.41 6.60 -0.23
C TYR A 29 -2.62 6.64 1.06
N ARG A 30 -1.56 7.48 1.13
CA ARG A 30 -0.82 7.70 2.39
C ARG A 30 -1.70 8.31 3.47
N GLU A 31 -2.58 9.25 3.12
CA GLU A 31 -3.49 9.89 4.06
C GLU A 31 -4.57 8.93 4.56
N ARG A 32 -5.20 8.16 3.66
CA ARG A 32 -6.22 7.17 4.02
C ARG A 32 -5.68 6.08 4.93
N LEU A 33 -4.51 5.52 4.59
CA LEU A 33 -3.82 4.49 5.38
C LEU A 33 -2.99 5.07 6.55
N ARG A 34 -3.02 6.39 6.74
CA ARG A 34 -2.28 7.11 7.80
C ARG A 34 -0.79 6.76 7.86
N LEU A 35 -0.18 6.53 6.70
CA LEU A 35 1.23 6.16 6.57
C LEU A 35 2.13 7.34 6.91
N LYS A 36 3.13 7.09 7.76
CA LYS A 36 4.15 8.07 8.15
C LYS A 36 5.55 7.56 7.82
N HIS A 37 6.52 8.46 7.85
CA HIS A 37 7.91 8.06 7.75
C HIS A 37 8.26 7.04 8.85
N GLY A 38 8.91 5.94 8.48
CA GLY A 38 9.23 4.84 9.39
C GLY A 38 8.12 3.78 9.56
N THR A 39 6.92 4.00 9.01
CA THR A 39 5.86 2.96 9.01
C THR A 39 6.30 1.78 8.15
N ARG A 40 6.33 0.59 8.76
CA ARG A 40 6.55 -0.67 8.04
C ARG A 40 5.25 -1.09 7.35
N VAL A 41 5.32 -1.38 6.06
CA VAL A 41 4.17 -1.81 5.25
C VAL A 41 4.40 -3.20 4.67
N ARG A 42 3.32 -3.93 4.41
CA ARG A 42 3.33 -5.15 3.60
C ARG A 42 2.91 -4.78 2.19
N ILE A 43 3.68 -5.20 1.18
CA ILE A 43 3.43 -4.86 -0.22
C ILE A 43 3.10 -6.15 -0.99
N LYS A 44 2.00 -6.14 -1.73
CA LYS A 44 1.63 -7.19 -2.69
C LYS A 44 1.65 -6.58 -4.10
N ILE A 45 2.46 -7.13 -5.00
CA ILE A 45 2.65 -6.59 -6.35
C ILE A 45 1.95 -7.50 -7.35
N ARG A 46 1.15 -6.90 -8.24
CA ARG A 46 0.56 -7.53 -9.43
C ARG A 46 0.96 -6.70 -10.64
N LYS A 47 1.42 -7.36 -11.70
CA LYS A 47 1.71 -6.68 -12.97
C LYS A 47 0.38 -6.31 -13.62
N ASP A 48 0.27 -5.08 -14.09
CA ASP A 48 -0.84 -4.62 -14.94
C ASP A 48 -0.37 -4.68 -16.39
N ASP A 49 -1.10 -5.38 -17.25
CA ASP A 49 -0.76 -5.61 -18.67
C ASP A 49 -1.51 -4.65 -19.62
N ALA A 50 -2.13 -3.59 -19.08
CA ALA A 50 -2.90 -2.59 -19.82
C ALA A 50 -2.06 -1.71 -20.77
#